data_AF-E1L807-F1
#
_entry.id   AF-E1L807-F1
#
_cell.length_a   1.000
_cell.length_b   1.000
_cell.length_c   1.000
_cell.angle_alpha   90.00
_cell.angle_beta   90.00
_cell.angle_gamma   90.00
#
_symmetry.space_group_name_H-M   'P 1'
#
loop_
_entity.id
_entity.type
_entity.pdbx_description
1 polymer ?
#
loop_
_entity_poly.entity_id
_entity_poly.type
_entity_poly.pdbx_seq_one_letter_code
_entity_poly.pdbx_strand_id
1 'polypeptide(L)'
;MKKWLLLVMALCCFVFGGFNTASADYPVHLYGDPNYILIDAHMGTGWYLDRSSLNVQKYAPPQYIIAVNIVSVRDADRGNTTISGVTTKRFLYNWTTQAMYVERQLNSNDWRYLKPKDSWANIGISMPAGEMAFYLAYNMKFYGARSYLSSNFYNKVY
;
A
#
# COMPACT_ATOMS: atom_id res chain seq x y z
N MET A 1 24.68 -19.63 -48.02
CA MET A 1 25.02 -18.32 -47.41
C MET A 1 23.79 -17.51 -46.99
N LYS A 2 22.80 -17.25 -47.86
CA LYS A 2 21.57 -16.48 -47.51
C LYS A 2 20.75 -17.05 -46.33
N LYS A 3 20.65 -18.38 -46.19
CA LYS A 3 19.89 -19.05 -45.10
C LYS A 3 20.52 -18.86 -43.71
N TRP A 4 21.84 -18.72 -43.64
CA TRP A 4 22.56 -18.49 -42.38
C TRP A 4 22.47 -17.02 -41.94
N LEU A 5 22.46 -16.09 -42.89
CA LEU A 5 22.28 -14.67 -42.62
C LEU A 5 20.91 -14.37 -41.98
N LEU A 6 19.85 -15.02 -42.47
CA LEU A 6 18.50 -14.90 -41.91
C LEU A 6 18.40 -15.46 -40.48
N LEU A 7 19.14 -16.53 -40.20
CA LEU A 7 19.14 -17.19 -38.89
C LEU A 7 19.88 -16.35 -37.84
N VAL A 8 20.99 -15.71 -38.23
CA VAL A 8 21.72 -14.74 -37.40
C VAL A 8 20.90 -13.47 -37.17
N MET A 9 20.19 -12.97 -38.19
CA MET A 9 19.34 -11.78 -38.06
C MET A 9 18.14 -12.03 -37.13
N ALA A 10 17.52 -13.22 -37.21
CA ALA A 10 16.44 -13.62 -36.30
C ALA A 10 16.93 -13.78 -34.85
N LEU A 11 18.13 -14.34 -34.64
CA LEU A 11 18.74 -14.46 -33.31
C LEU A 11 19.07 -13.09 -32.71
N CYS A 12 19.56 -12.14 -33.51
CA CYS A 12 19.80 -10.77 -33.07
C CYS A 12 18.50 -10.06 -32.63
N CYS A 13 17.37 -10.28 -33.30
CA CYS A 13 16.09 -9.71 -32.87
C CYS A 13 15.62 -10.22 -31.50
N PHE A 14 15.97 -11.45 -31.11
CA PHE A 14 15.66 -12.01 -29.78
C PHE A 14 16.61 -11.55 -28.68
N VAL A 15 17.88 -11.25 -29.01
CA VAL A 15 18.89 -10.82 -28.03
C VAL A 15 18.84 -9.30 -27.80
N PHE A 16 18.52 -8.51 -28.84
CA PHE A 16 18.40 -7.05 -28.75
C PHE A 16 16.96 -6.55 -28.60
N GLY A 17 15.96 -7.39 -28.83
CA GLY A 17 14.56 -7.14 -28.47
C GLY A 17 14.38 -7.29 -26.97
N GLY A 18 14.92 -6.33 -26.20
CA GLY A 18 14.83 -6.33 -24.75
C GLY A 18 13.40 -6.60 -24.29
N PHE A 19 13.24 -7.52 -23.34
CA PHE A 19 12.00 -7.71 -22.62
C PHE A 19 11.68 -6.39 -21.90
N ASN A 20 10.83 -5.56 -22.51
CA ASN A 20 10.20 -4.46 -21.80
C ASN A 20 9.23 -5.09 -20.80
N THR A 21 9.73 -5.41 -19.61
CA THR A 21 8.85 -5.66 -18.47
C THR A 21 8.14 -4.34 -18.20
N ALA A 22 6.91 -4.20 -18.68
CA ALA A 22 6.06 -3.07 -18.33
C ALA A 22 5.87 -3.11 -16.81
N SER A 23 6.61 -2.27 -16.10
CA SER A 23 6.37 -2.00 -14.69
C SER A 23 5.07 -1.21 -14.63
N ALA A 24 4.07 -1.73 -13.92
CA ALA A 24 2.90 -0.95 -13.57
C ALA A 24 3.36 0.25 -12.75
N ASP A 25 3.24 1.45 -13.31
CA ASP A 25 3.68 2.69 -12.67
C ASP A 25 2.51 3.30 -11.91
N TYR A 26 2.45 3.01 -10.61
CA TYR A 26 1.49 3.62 -9.72
C TYR A 26 2.12 4.87 -9.11
N PRO A 27 1.52 6.06 -9.25
CA PRO A 27 2.09 7.25 -8.66
C PRO A 27 2.19 7.07 -7.14
N VAL A 28 3.33 7.45 -6.55
CA VAL A 28 3.49 7.40 -5.09
C VAL A 28 2.50 8.35 -4.41
N HIS A 29 2.23 9.47 -5.07
CA HIS A 29 1.31 10.51 -4.63
C HIS A 29 0.22 10.77 -5.65
N LEU A 30 -1.05 10.59 -5.25
CA LEU A 30 -2.17 10.86 -6.14
C LEU A 30 -2.21 12.36 -6.47
N TYR A 31 -2.33 12.70 -7.76
CA TYR A 31 -2.25 14.09 -8.25
C TYR A 31 -0.91 14.81 -7.95
N GLY A 32 0.12 14.10 -7.48
CA GLY A 32 1.32 14.73 -6.94
C GLY A 32 1.13 15.38 -5.55
N ASP A 33 0.00 15.12 -4.88
CA ASP A 33 -0.29 15.64 -3.55
C ASP A 33 0.25 14.68 -2.46
N PRO A 34 1.20 15.12 -1.60
CA PRO A 34 1.78 14.29 -0.55
C PRO A 34 0.77 13.84 0.51
N ASN A 35 -0.43 14.42 0.54
CA ASN A 35 -1.51 13.94 1.41
C ASN A 35 -2.05 12.58 0.97
N TYR A 36 -2.00 12.22 -0.32
CA TYR A 36 -2.42 10.91 -0.79
C TYR A 36 -1.22 10.00 -0.99
N ILE A 37 -1.02 9.03 -0.09
CA ILE A 37 0.18 8.18 -0.07
C ILE A 37 -0.17 6.78 -0.56
N LEU A 38 0.48 6.29 -1.61
CA LEU A 38 0.26 4.94 -2.12
C LEU A 38 0.66 3.88 -1.08
N ILE A 39 -0.32 3.24 -0.45
CA ILE A 39 -0.10 2.21 0.57
C ILE A 39 -0.08 0.80 -0.02
N ASP A 40 -0.80 0.56 -1.11
CA ASP A 40 -0.85 -0.74 -1.79
C ASP A 40 -1.30 -0.57 -3.24
N ALA A 41 -0.97 -1.54 -4.09
CA ALA A 41 -1.40 -1.57 -5.48
C ALA A 41 -1.48 -3.00 -6.01
N HIS A 42 -2.58 -3.33 -6.71
CA HIS A 42 -2.79 -4.67 -7.23
C HIS A 42 -3.82 -4.65 -8.37
N MET A 43 -3.55 -5.41 -9.45
CA MET A 43 -4.44 -5.57 -10.61
C MET A 43 -4.98 -4.24 -11.18
N GLY A 44 -4.09 -3.25 -11.32
CA GLY A 44 -4.42 -1.92 -11.85
C GLY A 44 -5.12 -0.98 -10.87
N THR A 45 -5.46 -1.44 -9.67
CA THR A 45 -6.02 -0.58 -8.62
C THR A 45 -4.92 -0.09 -7.69
N GLY A 46 -4.83 1.23 -7.52
CA GLY A 46 -4.00 1.85 -6.48
C GLY A 46 -4.84 2.22 -5.27
N TRP A 47 -4.32 1.98 -4.07
CA TRP A 47 -4.92 2.43 -2.81
C TRP A 47 -4.02 3.45 -2.12
N TYR A 48 -4.59 4.60 -1.81
CA TYR A 48 -3.90 5.75 -1.25
C TYR A 48 -4.47 6.08 0.12
N LEU A 49 -3.62 6.21 1.12
CA LEU A 49 -4.02 6.74 2.42
C LEU A 49 -4.10 8.27 2.31
N ASP A 50 -5.18 8.86 2.80
CA ASP A 50 -5.35 10.32 2.90
C ASP A 50 -4.86 10.81 4.26
N ARG A 51 -3.66 11.40 4.29
CA ARG A 51 -2.99 11.94 5.47
C ARG A 51 -3.84 13.00 6.17
N SER A 52 -4.57 13.82 5.41
CA SER A 52 -5.37 14.92 5.98
C SER A 52 -6.56 14.40 6.79
N SER A 53 -7.01 13.18 6.51
CA SER A 53 -8.10 12.51 7.23
C SER A 53 -7.66 11.78 8.51
N LEU A 54 -6.37 11.77 8.83
CA LEU A 54 -5.84 11.04 9.97
C LEU A 54 -6.42 11.61 11.27
N ASN A 55 -7.09 10.75 12.04
CA ASN A 55 -7.75 11.12 13.28
C ASN A 55 -7.35 10.15 14.40
N VAL A 56 -6.59 10.65 15.37
CA VAL A 56 -6.24 9.91 16.60
C VAL A 56 -7.42 9.95 17.56
N GLN A 57 -8.20 8.87 17.60
CA GLN A 57 -9.40 8.74 18.43
C GLN A 57 -9.09 8.30 19.86
N LYS A 58 -7.97 7.60 20.06
CA LYS A 58 -7.48 7.22 21.40
C LYS A 58 -5.95 7.29 21.41
N TYR A 59 -5.42 8.04 22.37
CA TYR A 59 -4.01 8.04 22.76
C TYR A 59 -3.93 7.73 24.26
N ALA A 60 -3.78 6.45 24.59
CA ALA A 60 -3.67 5.99 25.98
C ALA A 60 -2.71 4.80 26.05
N PRO A 61 -1.39 5.05 25.97
CA PRO A 61 -0.37 4.00 25.95
C PRO A 61 -0.63 2.91 27.01
N PRO A 62 -0.56 1.61 26.64
CA PRO A 62 -0.06 1.10 25.37
C PRO A 62 -1.13 1.01 24.26
N GLN A 63 -2.35 1.50 24.48
CA GLN A 63 -3.46 1.38 23.54
C GLN A 63 -3.69 2.65 22.72
N TYR A 64 -3.92 2.46 21.42
CA TYR A 64 -4.19 3.55 20.48
C TYR A 64 -5.33 3.19 19.54
N ILE A 65 -6.11 4.17 19.12
CA ILE A 65 -7.10 4.02 18.05
C ILE A 65 -6.89 5.16 17.06
N ILE A 66 -6.69 4.82 15.78
CA ILE A 66 -6.53 5.78 14.69
C ILE A 66 -7.55 5.46 13.61
N ALA A 67 -8.27 6.47 13.14
CA ALA A 67 -9.12 6.40 11.96
C ALA A 67 -8.45 7.13 10.79
N VAL A 68 -8.59 6.61 9.58
CA VAL A 68 -8.06 7.25 8.37
C VAL A 68 -8.85 6.82 7.15
N ASN A 69 -8.93 7.69 6.14
CA ASN A 69 -9.51 7.37 4.85
C ASN A 69 -8.49 6.71 3.93
N ILE A 70 -8.99 5.76 3.15
CA ILE A 70 -8.29 5.12 2.05
C ILE A 70 -9.09 5.40 0.78
N VAL A 71 -8.40 5.93 -0.22
CA VAL A 71 -8.89 6.27 -1.54
C VAL A 71 -8.47 5.18 -2.53
N SER A 72 -9.40 4.70 -3.35
CA SER A 72 -9.10 3.73 -4.42
C SER A 72 -9.17 4.38 -5.79
N VAL A 73 -8.23 4.04 -6.67
CA VAL A 73 -8.18 4.52 -8.06
C VAL A 73 -8.01 3.32 -8.97
N ARG A 74 -8.95 3.12 -9.91
CA ARG A 74 -8.86 2.06 -10.92
C ARG A 74 -7.97 2.50 -12.07
N ASP A 75 -7.32 1.55 -12.74
CA ASP A 75 -6.39 1.82 -13.86
C ASP A 75 -5.30 2.84 -13.49
N ALA A 76 -4.88 2.85 -12.23
CA ALA A 76 -3.87 3.77 -11.71
C ALA A 76 -2.49 3.50 -12.35
N ASP A 77 -2.21 2.25 -12.71
CA ASP A 77 -1.04 1.83 -13.48
C ASP A 77 -1.06 2.30 -14.94
N ARG A 78 -2.21 2.78 -15.41
CA ARG A 78 -2.40 3.35 -16.76
C ARG A 78 -2.53 4.87 -16.72
N GLY A 79 -2.18 5.49 -15.59
CA GLY A 79 -2.19 6.93 -15.39
C GLY A 79 -3.56 7.52 -15.03
N ASN A 80 -4.58 6.71 -14.74
CA ASN A 80 -5.82 7.25 -14.19
C ASN A 80 -5.57 7.76 -12.77
N THR A 81 -6.08 8.95 -12.48
CA THR A 81 -6.01 9.57 -11.15
C THR A 81 -7.38 9.73 -10.51
N THR A 82 -8.46 9.38 -11.21
CA THR A 82 -9.83 9.61 -10.74
C THR A 82 -10.17 8.69 -9.57
N ILE A 83 -10.56 9.30 -8.45
CA ILE A 83 -11.02 8.58 -7.26
C ILE A 83 -12.28 7.77 -7.60
N SER A 84 -12.17 6.46 -7.43
CA SER A 84 -13.26 5.50 -7.67
C SER A 84 -14.00 5.09 -6.40
N GLY A 85 -13.44 5.40 -5.22
CA GLY A 85 -14.01 5.06 -3.94
C GLY A 85 -13.22 5.63 -2.78
N VAL A 86 -13.91 5.86 -1.66
CA VAL A 86 -13.31 6.29 -0.39
C VAL A 86 -13.86 5.38 0.70
N THR A 87 -12.98 4.89 1.59
CA THR A 87 -13.38 4.06 2.73
C THR A 87 -12.60 4.49 3.96
N THR A 88 -13.30 4.78 5.05
CA THR A 88 -12.68 5.00 6.36
C THR A 88 -12.36 3.65 7.00
N LYS A 89 -11.14 3.50 7.51
CA LYS A 89 -10.71 2.37 8.34
C LYS A 89 -10.33 2.86 9.72
N ARG A 90 -10.68 2.07 10.73
CA ARG A 90 -10.27 2.27 12.13
C ARG A 90 -9.34 1.14 12.53
N PHE A 91 -8.25 1.52 13.19
CA PHE A 91 -7.21 0.61 13.64
C PHE A 91 -7.03 0.73 15.14
N LEU A 92 -7.04 -0.41 15.83
CA LEU A 92 -6.71 -0.53 17.25
C LEU A 92 -5.31 -1.11 17.36
N TYR A 93 -4.48 -0.49 18.20
CA TYR A 93 -3.11 -0.89 18.44
C TYR A 93 -2.90 -1.17 19.92
N ASN A 94 -2.08 -2.18 20.21
CA ASN A 94 -1.47 -2.39 21.51
C ASN A 94 0.06 -2.46 21.33
N TRP A 95 0.77 -1.45 21.83
CA TRP A 95 2.22 -1.35 21.69
C TRP A 95 2.97 -2.41 22.47
N THR A 96 2.49 -2.77 23.67
CA THR A 96 3.15 -3.77 24.53
C THR A 96 3.08 -5.16 23.91
N THR A 97 1.89 -5.59 23.48
CA THR A 97 1.73 -6.90 22.83
C THR A 97 2.12 -6.88 21.36
N GLN A 98 2.35 -5.68 20.80
CA GLN A 98 2.59 -5.46 19.38
C GLN A 98 1.50 -6.15 18.55
N ALA A 99 0.24 -5.77 18.80
CA ALA A 99 -0.91 -6.28 18.10
C ALA A 99 -1.72 -5.14 17.48
N MET A 100 -1.93 -5.21 16.16
CA MET A 100 -2.77 -4.31 15.39
C MET A 100 -4.04 -5.04 14.95
N TYR A 101 -5.16 -4.34 15.01
CA TYR A 101 -6.48 -4.82 14.59
C TYR A 101 -7.11 -3.79 13.67
N VAL A 102 -7.89 -4.25 12.71
CA VAL A 102 -8.76 -3.40 11.88
C VAL A 102 -10.21 -3.65 12.25
N GLU A 103 -11.00 -2.59 12.34
CA GLU A 103 -12.44 -2.71 12.54
C GLU A 103 -13.10 -3.32 11.29
N ARG A 104 -13.92 -4.37 11.45
CA ARG A 104 -14.61 -5.01 10.32
C ARG A 104 -15.69 -4.12 9.73
N GLN A 105 -16.41 -3.42 10.60
CA GLN A 105 -17.49 -2.50 10.24
C GLN A 105 -17.28 -1.20 11.00
N LEU A 106 -17.36 -0.07 10.32
CA LEU A 106 -17.07 1.22 10.91
C LEU A 106 -18.00 1.48 12.11
N ASN A 107 -17.41 1.79 13.27
CA ASN A 107 -18.10 2.07 14.53
C ASN A 107 -18.81 0.88 15.20
N SER A 108 -18.56 -0.37 14.79
CA SER A 108 -19.13 -1.55 15.46
C SER A 108 -18.32 -2.05 16.66
N ASN A 109 -17.07 -1.59 16.81
CA ASN A 109 -16.05 -2.13 17.71
C ASN A 109 -15.76 -3.64 17.52
N ASP A 110 -16.07 -4.20 16.35
CA ASP A 110 -15.69 -5.56 15.96
C ASP A 110 -14.28 -5.56 15.34
N TRP A 111 -13.28 -5.93 16.15
CA TRP A 111 -11.88 -5.85 15.81
C TRP A 111 -11.35 -7.17 15.25
N ARG A 112 -10.76 -7.12 14.05
CA ARG A 112 -10.06 -8.25 13.42
C ARG A 112 -8.55 -8.07 13.51
N TYR A 113 -7.87 -9.03 14.11
CA TYR A 113 -6.41 -9.02 14.20
C TYR A 113 -5.75 -9.03 12.82
N LEU A 114 -4.73 -8.18 12.64
CA LEU A 114 -3.88 -8.12 11.46
C LEU A 114 -2.54 -8.81 11.75
N LYS A 115 -2.41 -10.07 11.36
CA LYS A 115 -1.18 -10.85 11.52
C LYS A 115 -0.09 -10.31 10.58
N PRO A 116 1.10 -9.92 11.06
CA PRO A 116 2.12 -9.19 10.28
C PRO A 116 2.57 -9.85 8.96
N LYS A 117 2.61 -11.19 8.92
CA LYS A 117 3.09 -12.00 7.78
C LYS A 117 2.00 -12.94 7.25
N ASP A 118 0.76 -12.48 7.21
CA ASP A 118 -0.32 -13.24 6.59
C ASP A 118 -0.37 -13.06 5.07
N SER A 119 -1.18 -13.88 4.40
CA SER A 119 -1.45 -13.73 2.98
C SER A 119 -2.18 -12.41 2.68
N TRP A 120 -1.93 -11.84 1.49
CA TRP A 120 -2.62 -10.63 1.05
C TRP A 120 -4.15 -10.79 1.07
N ALA A 121 -4.69 -11.98 0.81
CA ALA A 121 -6.13 -12.25 0.89
C ALA A 121 -6.70 -12.02 2.31
N ASN A 122 -5.92 -12.25 3.37
CA ASN A 122 -6.37 -12.10 4.75
C ASN A 122 -6.25 -10.66 5.26
N ILE A 123 -5.12 -10.01 4.99
CA ILE A 123 -4.79 -8.69 5.57
C ILE A 123 -4.96 -7.53 4.59
N GLY A 124 -4.82 -7.80 3.29
CA GLY A 124 -5.00 -6.88 2.17
C GLY A 124 -4.45 -5.48 2.43
N ILE A 125 -5.17 -4.48 1.94
CA ILE A 125 -4.85 -3.06 2.12
C ILE A 125 -4.88 -2.60 3.59
N SER A 126 -5.46 -3.39 4.50
CA SER A 126 -5.60 -2.99 5.91
C SER A 126 -4.25 -3.04 6.63
N MET A 127 -3.35 -3.97 6.26
CA MET A 127 -2.01 -4.03 6.83
C MET A 127 -1.19 -2.77 6.55
N PRO A 128 -0.95 -2.38 5.28
CA PRO A 128 -0.19 -1.18 4.99
C PRO A 128 -0.92 0.10 5.46
N ALA A 129 -2.25 0.16 5.36
CA ALA A 129 -3.01 1.31 5.87
C ALA A 129 -2.78 1.54 7.37
N GLY A 130 -2.87 0.49 8.19
CA GLY A 130 -2.65 0.59 9.63
C GLY A 130 -1.20 0.94 9.97
N GLU A 131 -0.23 0.30 9.32
CA GLU A 131 1.19 0.62 9.54
C GLU A 131 1.49 2.09 9.20
N MET A 132 1.02 2.57 8.05
CA MET A 132 1.23 3.96 7.62
C MET A 132 0.49 4.94 8.53
N ALA A 133 -0.73 4.64 8.96
CA ALA A 133 -1.48 5.50 9.88
C ALA A 133 -0.75 5.67 11.22
N PHE A 134 -0.19 4.59 11.79
CA PHE A 134 0.59 4.67 13.02
C PHE A 134 1.91 5.45 12.80
N TYR A 135 2.57 5.20 11.67
CA TYR A 135 3.80 5.91 11.31
C TYR A 135 3.57 7.42 11.13
N LEU A 136 2.49 7.83 10.47
CA LEU A 136 2.16 9.25 10.32
C LEU A 136 1.77 9.90 11.66
N ALA A 137 1.06 9.20 12.53
CA ALA A 137 0.63 9.74 13.81
C ALA A 137 1.80 9.94 14.79
N TYR A 138 2.78 9.03 14.79
CA TYR A 138 3.78 8.96 15.86
C TYR A 138 5.24 8.89 15.37
N ASN A 139 5.49 8.89 14.06
CA ASN A 139 6.81 8.68 13.45
C ASN A 139 7.50 7.39 13.94
N MET A 140 6.70 6.35 14.21
CA MET A 140 7.13 5.06 14.74
C MET A 140 6.63 3.93 13.85
N LYS A 141 7.47 2.91 13.63
CA LYS A 141 7.06 1.70 12.91
C LYS A 141 6.34 0.79 13.89
N PHE A 142 5.09 0.42 13.61
CA PHE A 142 4.33 -0.44 14.51
C PHE A 142 4.81 -1.89 14.39
N TYR A 143 4.66 -2.50 13.22
CA TYR A 143 5.27 -3.81 12.95
C TYR A 143 6.66 -3.71 12.35
N GLY A 144 6.95 -2.68 11.53
CA GLY A 144 8.26 -2.54 10.91
C GLY A 144 8.71 -3.83 10.20
N ALA A 145 9.92 -4.28 10.52
CA ALA A 145 10.54 -5.50 9.97
C ALA A 145 9.81 -6.81 10.32
N ARG A 146 8.81 -6.79 11.22
CA ARG A 146 7.97 -7.96 11.51
C ARG A 146 6.90 -8.19 10.44
N SER A 147 6.55 -7.15 9.68
CA SER A 147 5.63 -7.24 8.55
C SER A 147 6.34 -7.64 7.25
N TYR A 148 5.60 -7.73 6.14
CA TYR A 148 6.16 -7.86 4.80
C TYR A 148 6.57 -6.52 4.16
N LEU A 149 6.32 -5.39 4.85
CA LEU A 149 6.57 -4.04 4.31
C LEU A 149 8.07 -3.73 4.32
N SER A 150 8.57 -3.26 3.19
CA SER A 150 9.97 -2.88 3.03
C SER A 150 10.26 -1.51 3.63
N SER A 151 11.54 -1.15 3.80
CA SER A 151 11.93 0.19 4.25
C SER A 151 11.42 1.30 3.32
N ASN A 152 11.34 1.04 2.01
CA ASN A 152 10.82 1.98 1.02
C ASN A 152 9.34 2.32 1.24
N PHE A 153 8.59 1.50 1.99
CA PHE A 153 7.22 1.80 2.36
C PHE A 153 7.09 3.14 3.10
N TYR A 154 8.00 3.42 4.05
CA TYR A 154 7.97 4.64 4.85
C TYR A 154 8.51 5.85 4.09
N ASN A 155 9.36 5.64 3.08
CA ASN A 155 9.89 6.73 2.26
C ASN A 155 8.80 7.41 1.43
N LYS A 156 7.67 6.72 1.17
CA LYS A 156 6.50 7.26 0.47
C LYS A 156 5.80 8.41 1.22
N VAL A 157 6.22 8.73 2.44
CA VAL A 157 5.69 9.89 3.18
C VAL A 157 6.23 11.21 2.63
N TYR A 158 7.35 11.20 1.92
CA TYR A 158 8.05 12.41 1.47
C TYR A 158 7.96 12.60 -0.04
#